data_AF-A0A068TYV0-F1
#
_entry.id   AF-A0A068TYV0-F1
#
_cell.length_a   1.000
_cell.length_b   1.000
_cell.length_c   1.000
_cell.angle_alpha   90.00
_cell.angle_beta   90.00
_cell.angle_gamma   90.00
#
_symmetry.space_group_name_H-M   'P 1'
#
loop_
_entity.id
_entity.type
_entity.pdbx_description
1 polymer ?
#
loop_
_entity_poly.entity_id
_entity_poly.type
_entity_poly.pdbx_seq_one_letter_code
_entity_poly.pdbx_strand_id
1 'polypeptide(L)' 'MENPIKKPHAICNPYPVQSHISAMLKLAKLFHHKGFHKTFVHTEYDC' A
#
# COMPACT_ATOMS: atom_id res chain seq x y z
N MET A 1 12.80 -16.51 -23.72
CA MET A 1 11.54 -16.15 -23.02
C MET A 1 11.94 -15.41 -21.76
N GLU A 2 12.03 -14.08 -21.86
CA GLU A 2 12.47 -13.23 -20.76
C GLU A 2 11.35 -13.16 -19.73
N ASN A 3 11.61 -13.61 -18.49
CA ASN A 3 10.67 -13.41 -17.40
C ASN A 3 10.50 -11.89 -17.21
N PRO A 4 9.30 -11.31 -17.35
CA PRO A 4 9.12 -9.90 -17.06
C PRO A 4 9.58 -9.68 -15.61
N ILE A 5 10.54 -8.77 -15.42
CA ILE A 5 11.06 -8.40 -14.10
C ILE A 5 9.85 -8.01 -13.24
N LYS A 6 9.42 -8.92 -12.36
CA LYS A 6 8.24 -8.69 -11.51
C LYS A 6 8.58 -7.54 -10.58
N LYS A 7 7.85 -6.41 -10.73
CA LYS A 7 7.95 -5.30 -9.78
C LYS A 7 7.59 -5.84 -8.39
N PRO A 8 8.37 -5.54 -7.34
CA PRO A 8 8.00 -5.87 -5.98
C PRO A 8 6.60 -5.31 -5.66
N HIS A 9 5.71 -6.15 -5.12
CA HIS A 9 4.34 -5.79 -4.80
C HIS A 9 4.17 -5.67 -3.29
N ALA A 10 3.78 -4.48 -2.83
CA ALA A 10 3.45 -4.23 -1.43
C ALA A 10 1.93 -4.12 -1.24
N ILE A 11 1.41 -4.80 -0.21
CA ILE A 11 0.01 -4.69 0.23
C ILE A 11 -0.01 -3.88 1.53
N CYS A 12 -0.74 -2.78 1.53
CA CYS A 12 -0.94 -1.91 2.68
C CYS A 12 -2.31 -2.22 3.30
N ASN A 13 -2.31 -2.86 4.49
CA ASN A 13 -3.51 -3.19 5.26
C ASN A 13 -3.47 -2.43 6.61
N PRO A 14 -3.99 -1.19 6.69
CA PRO A 14 -4.02 -0.42 7.92
C PRO A 14 -5.04 -0.97 8.92
N TYR A 15 -4.79 -0.77 10.20
CA TYR A 15 -5.83 -0.89 11.23
C TYR A 15 -6.90 0.19 10.98
N PRO A 16 -8.21 -0.09 11.19
CA PRO A 16 -9.28 0.79 10.76
C PRO A 16 -9.53 1.93 11.77
N VAL A 17 -8.52 2.78 11.90
CA VAL A 17 -8.60 4.06 12.63
C VAL A 17 -7.92 5.13 11.78
N GLN A 18 -8.43 6.36 11.84
CA GLN A 18 -8.04 7.44 10.92
C GLN A 18 -6.53 7.74 10.94
N SER A 19 -5.89 7.66 12.10
CA SER A 19 -4.45 7.88 12.26
C SER A 19 -3.61 6.82 11.53
N HIS A 20 -4.00 5.54 11.59
CA HIS A 20 -3.31 4.45 10.92
C HIS A 20 -3.52 4.48 9.41
N ILE A 21 -4.73 4.81 8.94
CA ILE A 21 -5.03 4.98 7.51
C ILE A 21 -4.15 6.10 6.93
N SER A 22 -4.10 7.25 7.60
CA SER A 22 -3.30 8.41 7.18
C SER A 22 -1.80 8.12 7.15
N ALA A 23 -1.29 7.39 8.15
CA ALA A 23 0.11 6.94 8.17
C ALA A 23 0.41 5.95 7.03
N MET A 24 -0.48 4.99 6.79
CA MET A 24 -0.31 3.97 5.77
C MET A 24 -0.40 4.55 4.36
N LEU A 25 -1.21 5.59 4.14
CA LEU A 25 -1.25 6.33 2.87
C LEU A 25 0.09 7.03 2.56
N LYS A 26 0.76 7.60 3.57
CA LYS A 26 2.11 8.16 3.41
C LYS A 26 3.12 7.08 3.03
N LEU A 27 3.06 5.91 3.67
CA LEU A 27 3.92 4.77 3.34
C LEU A 27 3.67 4.26 1.91
N ALA A 28 2.41 4.14 1.49
CA ALA A 28 2.05 3.75 0.13
C ALA A 28 2.58 4.75 -0.92
N LYS A 29 2.64 6.05 -0.63
CA LYS A 29 3.28 7.04 -1.51
C LYS A 29 4.79 6.79 -1.65
N LEU A 30 5.48 6.45 -0.55
CA LEU A 30 6.91 6.10 -0.58
C LEU A 30 7.18 4.87 -1.44
N PHE A 31 6.38 3.81 -1.31
CA PHE A 31 6.54 2.59 -2.12
C PHE A 31 6.40 2.86 -3.62
N HIS A 32 5.45 3.70 -4.02
CA HIS A 32 5.31 4.10 -5.41
C HIS A 32 6.54 4.84 -5.94
N HIS A 33 7.09 5.75 -5.14
CA HIS A 33 8.31 6.47 -5.51
C HIS A 33 9.55 5.55 -5.60
N LYS A 34 9.51 4.37 -4.97
CA LYS A 34 10.55 3.34 -5.04
C LYS A 34 10.30 2.30 -6.15
N GLY A 35 9.28 2.49 -6.99
CA GLY A 35 8.99 1.59 -8.11
C GLY A 35 8.20 0.33 -7.75
N PHE A 36 7.64 0.24 -6.54
CA PHE A 36 6.79 -0.87 -6.14
C PHE A 36 5.42 -0.76 -6.81
N HIS A 37 4.86 -1.92 -7.17
CA HIS A 37 3.42 -2.04 -7.32
C HIS A 37 2.79 -2.03 -5.93
N LYS A 38 1.69 -1.31 -5.73
CA LYS A 38 1.08 -1.15 -4.41
C LYS A 38 -0.42 -1.37 -4.48
N THR A 39 -0.94 -2.09 -3.50
CA THR A 39 -2.38 -2.24 -3.27
C THR A 39 -2.67 -1.72 -1.87
N PHE A 40 -3.61 -0.78 -1.77
CA PHE A 40 -4.09 -0.29 -0.49
C PHE A 40 -5.45 -0.93 -0.22
N VAL A 41 -5.56 -1.64 0.90
CA VAL A 41 -6.81 -2.20 1.37
C VAL A 41 -7.40 -1.19 2.34
N HIS A 42 -8.59 -0.69 2.05
CA HIS A 42 -9.33 0.17 2.96
C HIS A 42 -10.46 -0.65 3.56
N THR A 43 -10.38 -0.86 4.87
CA THR A 43 -11.47 -1.49 5.63
C THR A 43 -12.30 -0.36 6.23
N GLU A 44 -13.54 -0.21 5.77
CA GLU A 44 -14.50 0.72 6.33
C GLU A 44 -14.93 0.21 7.71
N TYR A 45 -14.69 1.01 8.74
CA TYR A 45 -15.15 0.77 10.11
C TYR A 45 -15.67 2.11 10.62
N ASP A 46 -16.99 2.25 10.67
CA ASP A 46 -17.63 3.43 11.23
C ASP A 46 -17.74 3.26 12.76
N CYS A 47 -16.83 3.89 13.50
CA CYS A 47 -16.93 4.09 14.94
C CYS A 47 -16.61 5.54 15.33
#